data_AF-A0A970ZBS0-F1
#
_entry.id   AF-A0A970ZBS0-F1
#
_cell.length_a   1.000
_cell.length_b   1.000
_cell.length_c   1.000
_cell.angle_alpha   90.00
_cell.angle_beta   90.00
_cell.angle_gamma   90.00
#
_symmetry.space_group_name_H-M   'P 1'
#
loop_
_entity.id
_entity.type
_entity.pdbx_description
1 polymer ?
#
loop_
_entity_poly.entity_id
_entity_poly.type
_entity_poly.pdbx_seq_one_letter_code
_entity_poly.pdbx_strand_id
1 'polypeptide(L)'
;MADINDIKGAFFNTLGTVAGKTRGFAEKAADKAKDVARIAKLNMELNTEKDTIQKAYLEIGKLYYETRKNSPDGFFVQLCDEITLANENIGKILAELDELKAGTDEKCNDIEVEFTEVSADVSAEERTATEEDFVKEGSDGEDIPESTPEA
;
A
#
# COMPACT_ATOMS: atom_id res chain seq x y z
N MET A 1 58.49 16.37 4.26
CA MET A 1 57.15 16.00 4.79
C MET A 1 56.25 17.17 4.45
N ALA A 2 55.18 16.94 3.69
CA ALA A 2 54.18 18.00 3.50
C ALA A 2 53.35 18.07 4.78
N ASP A 3 53.32 19.23 5.43
CA ASP A 3 52.64 19.42 6.69
C ASP A 3 51.12 19.36 6.49
N ILE A 4 50.43 18.59 7.33
CA ILE A 4 48.96 18.48 7.34
C ILE A 4 48.29 19.86 7.52
N ASN A 5 49.02 20.83 8.09
CA ASN A 5 48.56 22.22 8.23
C ASN A 5 48.58 23.00 6.91
N ASP A 6 49.46 22.67 5.95
CA ASP A 6 49.48 23.32 4.63
C ASP A 6 48.32 22.84 3.75
N ILE A 7 47.92 21.57 3.88
CA ILE A 7 46.75 21.02 3.16
C ILE A 7 45.45 21.63 3.70
N LYS A 8 45.33 21.76 5.03
CA LYS A 8 44.18 22.45 5.66
C LYS A 8 44.14 23.94 5.29
N GLY A 9 45.29 24.60 5.29
CA GLY A 9 45.43 26.02 4.93
C GLY A 9 45.13 26.27 3.45
N ALA A 10 45.60 25.42 2.54
CA ALA A 10 45.30 25.50 1.11
C ALA A 10 43.80 25.31 0.84
N PHE A 11 43.16 24.38 1.55
CA PHE A 11 41.71 24.17 1.44
C PHE A 11 40.92 25.37 1.99
N PHE A 12 41.28 25.91 3.16
CA PHE A 12 40.64 27.09 3.73
C PHE A 12 40.84 28.37 2.90
N ASN A 13 42.02 28.55 2.30
CA ASN A 13 42.29 29.69 1.41
C ASN A 13 41.53 29.58 0.08
N THR A 14 41.37 28.35 -0.44
CA THR A 14 40.56 28.09 -1.65
C THR A 14 39.06 28.28 -1.37
N LEU A 15 38.57 27.80 -0.22
CA LEU A 15 37.18 27.95 0.21
C LEU A 15 36.84 29.40 0.60
N GLY A 16 37.78 30.10 1.25
CA GLY A 16 37.66 31.50 1.65
C GLY A 16 37.69 32.49 0.47
N THR A 17 38.46 32.20 -0.58
CA THR A 17 38.52 33.05 -1.79
C THR A 17 37.24 32.95 -2.64
N VAL A 18 36.57 31.79 -2.61
CA VAL A 18 35.28 31.59 -3.31
C VAL A 18 34.12 32.26 -2.55
N ALA A 19 34.24 32.50 -1.24
CA ALA A 19 33.18 33.12 -0.44
C ALA A 19 32.84 34.58 -0.84
N GLY A 20 33.74 35.30 -1.52
CA GLY A 20 33.55 36.72 -1.87
C GLY A 20 32.62 36.99 -3.07
N LYS A 21 32.28 35.99 -3.89
CA LYS A 21 31.42 36.15 -5.09
C LYS A 21 30.12 35.32 -5.06
N THR A 22 29.81 34.72 -3.91
CA THR A 22 28.78 33.66 -3.83
C THR A 22 27.42 34.11 -3.33
N ARG A 23 27.18 35.38 -2.98
CA ARG A 23 25.87 35.79 -2.45
C ARG A 23 24.70 35.48 -3.42
N GLY A 24 24.85 35.81 -4.71
CA GLY A 24 23.83 35.49 -5.72
C GLY A 24 23.75 34.00 -6.08
N PHE A 25 24.81 33.22 -5.81
CA PHE A 25 24.79 31.76 -5.95
C PHE A 25 24.16 31.09 -4.72
N ALA A 26 24.38 31.63 -3.52
CA ALA A 26 23.80 31.18 -2.27
C ALA A 26 22.30 31.46 -2.23
N GLU A 27 21.86 32.63 -2.71
CA GLU A 27 20.42 32.94 -2.85
C GLU A 27 19.74 31.97 -3.84
N LYS A 28 20.34 31.73 -5.03
CA LYS A 28 19.83 30.73 -5.99
C LYS A 28 19.86 29.29 -5.47
N ALA A 29 20.88 28.93 -4.70
CA ALA A 29 20.97 27.61 -4.07
C ALA A 29 19.93 27.45 -2.96
N ALA A 30 19.67 28.50 -2.17
CA ALA A 30 18.64 28.49 -1.15
C ALA A 30 17.24 28.36 -1.76
N ASP A 31 16.96 29.04 -2.86
CA ASP A 31 15.66 28.92 -3.54
C ASP A 31 15.46 27.53 -4.15
N LYS A 32 16.49 26.96 -4.80
CA LYS A 32 16.44 25.56 -5.25
C LYS A 32 16.25 24.57 -4.11
N ALA A 33 16.88 24.81 -2.95
CA ALA A 33 16.70 23.96 -1.78
C ALA A 33 15.26 24.02 -1.25
N LYS A 34 14.61 25.20 -1.27
CA LYS A 34 13.18 25.32 -0.92
C LYS A 34 12.30 24.56 -1.91
N ASP A 35 12.59 24.63 -3.21
CA ASP A 35 11.83 23.88 -4.22
C ASP A 35 11.97 22.37 -4.03
N VAL A 36 13.19 21.88 -3.80
CA VAL A 36 13.42 20.45 -3.50
C VAL A 36 12.70 20.03 -2.21
N ALA A 37 12.73 20.86 -1.17
CA ALA A 37 11.99 20.58 0.06
C ALA A 37 10.47 20.54 -0.18
N ARG A 38 9.94 21.43 -1.02
CA ARG A 38 8.52 21.42 -1.40
C ARG A 38 8.18 20.19 -2.24
N ILE A 39 9.03 19.79 -3.19
CA ILE A 39 8.86 18.56 -3.98
C ILE A 39 8.87 17.34 -3.07
N ALA A 40 9.82 17.25 -2.13
CA ALA A 40 9.87 16.16 -1.17
C ALA A 40 8.61 16.10 -0.31
N LYS A 41 8.12 17.26 0.17
CA LYS A 41 6.86 17.35 0.91
C LYS A 41 5.67 16.86 0.07
N LEU A 42 5.53 17.34 -1.16
CA LEU A 42 4.45 16.94 -2.06
C LEU A 42 4.51 15.44 -2.40
N ASN A 43 5.70 14.87 -2.58
CA ASN A 43 5.84 13.43 -2.81
C ASN A 43 5.44 12.60 -1.59
N MET A 44 5.74 13.08 -0.37
CA MET A 44 5.30 12.42 0.85
C MET A 44 3.77 12.48 1.00
N GLU A 45 3.15 13.63 0.73
CA GLU A 45 1.70 13.78 0.71
C GLU A 45 1.05 12.89 -0.37
N LEU A 46 1.63 12.83 -1.57
CA LEU A 46 1.19 11.96 -2.67
C LEU A 46 1.19 10.49 -2.25
N ASN A 47 2.27 10.01 -1.65
CA ASN A 47 2.35 8.62 -1.21
C ASN A 47 1.35 8.34 -0.08
N THR A 48 1.17 9.29 0.85
CA THR A 48 0.16 9.17 1.90
C THR A 48 -1.24 9.01 1.32
N GLU A 49 -1.59 9.80 0.29
CA GLU A 49 -2.90 9.72 -0.35
C GLU A 49 -3.08 8.41 -1.13
N LYS A 50 -2.03 7.95 -1.82
CA LYS A 50 -2.03 6.63 -2.48
C LYS A 50 -2.29 5.49 -1.48
N ASP A 51 -1.63 5.53 -0.32
CA ASP A 51 -1.84 4.54 0.74
C ASP A 51 -3.27 4.61 1.29
N THR A 52 -3.83 5.82 1.44
CA THR A 52 -5.24 6.02 1.83
C THR A 52 -6.19 5.37 0.82
N ILE A 53 -5.97 5.59 -0.47
CA ILE A 53 -6.78 4.99 -1.55
C ILE A 53 -6.69 3.46 -1.49
N GLN A 54 -5.48 2.91 -1.36
CA GLN A 54 -5.27 1.47 -1.29
C GLN A 54 -5.99 0.85 -0.08
N LYS A 55 -5.89 1.50 1.09
CA LYS A 55 -6.61 1.07 2.30
C LYS A 55 -8.12 1.12 2.10
N ALA A 56 -8.65 2.16 1.46
CA ALA A 56 -10.07 2.26 1.17
C ALA A 56 -10.54 1.12 0.25
N TYR A 57 -9.77 0.76 -0.79
CA TYR A 57 -10.10 -0.40 -1.63
C TYR A 57 -10.12 -1.72 -0.85
N LEU A 58 -9.14 -1.94 0.02
CA LEU A 58 -9.10 -3.13 0.89
C LEU A 58 -10.30 -3.17 1.84
N GLU A 59 -10.65 -2.03 2.45
CA GLU A 59 -11.77 -1.92 3.36
C GLU A 59 -13.10 -2.16 2.65
N ILE A 60 -13.29 -1.64 1.43
CA ILE A 60 -14.47 -1.92 0.60
C ILE A 60 -14.60 -3.42 0.31
N GLY A 61 -13.52 -4.08 -0.14
CA GLY A 61 -13.53 -5.51 -0.43
C GLY A 61 -13.83 -6.35 0.81
N LYS A 62 -13.27 -5.97 1.96
CA LYS A 62 -13.54 -6.62 3.25
C LYS A 62 -14.99 -6.47 3.67
N LEU A 63 -15.53 -5.25 3.63
CA LEU A 63 -16.94 -4.97 3.94
C LEU A 63 -17.88 -5.73 3.01
N TYR A 64 -17.55 -5.82 1.73
CA TYR A 64 -18.32 -6.61 0.78
C TYR A 64 -18.34 -8.09 1.19
N TYR A 65 -17.17 -8.71 1.42
CA TYR A 65 -17.11 -10.11 1.84
C TYR A 65 -17.87 -10.35 3.15
N GLU A 66 -17.69 -9.52 4.17
CA GLU A 66 -18.37 -9.70 5.45
C GLU A 66 -19.90 -9.62 5.35
N THR A 67 -20.42 -8.74 4.49
CA THR A 67 -21.86 -8.52 4.33
C THR A 67 -22.51 -9.47 3.31
N ARG A 68 -21.77 -9.92 2.30
CA ARG A 68 -22.30 -10.68 1.16
C ARG A 68 -21.73 -12.09 0.99
N LYS A 69 -20.79 -12.56 1.82
CA LYS A 69 -20.18 -13.92 1.68
C LYS A 69 -21.17 -15.08 1.58
N ASN A 70 -22.37 -14.97 2.14
CA ASN A 70 -23.38 -16.03 2.10
C ASN A 70 -24.21 -16.04 0.80
N SER A 71 -24.17 -14.94 0.04
CA SER A 71 -24.87 -14.80 -1.23
C SER A 71 -24.15 -13.75 -2.09
N PRO A 72 -22.90 -14.02 -2.52
CA PRO A 72 -22.20 -13.13 -3.42
C PRO A 72 -22.86 -13.18 -4.80
N ASP A 73 -22.85 -12.05 -5.50
CA ASP A 73 -23.41 -11.92 -6.84
C ASP A 73 -22.35 -11.45 -7.85
N GLY A 74 -22.66 -11.65 -9.13
CA GLY A 74 -21.85 -11.21 -10.27
C GLY A 74 -20.38 -11.64 -10.19
N PHE A 75 -19.49 -10.67 -10.43
CA PHE A 75 -18.04 -10.86 -10.51
C PHE A 75 -17.39 -11.26 -9.19
N PHE A 76 -18.06 -11.04 -8.06
CA PHE A 76 -17.49 -11.28 -6.75
C PHE A 76 -17.66 -12.72 -6.26
N VAL A 77 -18.47 -13.54 -6.94
CA VAL A 77 -18.69 -14.96 -6.56
C VAL A 77 -17.36 -15.71 -6.49
N GLN A 78 -16.59 -15.67 -7.57
CA GLN A 78 -15.30 -16.35 -7.64
C GLN A 78 -14.32 -15.84 -6.58
N LEU A 79 -14.26 -14.52 -6.36
CA LEU A 79 -13.38 -13.94 -5.35
C LEU A 79 -13.79 -14.36 -3.92
N CYS A 80 -15.09 -14.45 -3.63
CA CYS A 80 -15.57 -14.93 -2.34
C CYS A 80 -15.28 -16.43 -2.13
N ASP A 81 -15.39 -17.24 -3.18
CA ASP A 81 -15.05 -18.66 -3.15
C ASP A 81 -13.55 -18.87 -2.88
N GLU A 82 -12.69 -18.09 -3.56
CA GLU A 82 -11.24 -18.10 -3.33
C GLU A 82 -10.88 -17.73 -1.89
N ILE A 83 -11.50 -16.67 -1.34
CA ILE A 83 -11.32 -16.28 0.06
C ILE A 83 -11.79 -17.39 1.01
N THR A 84 -12.92 -18.03 0.73
CA THR A 84 -13.44 -19.12 1.55
C THR A 84 -12.49 -20.31 1.56
N LEU A 85 -12.03 -20.75 0.38
CA LEU A 85 -11.07 -21.84 0.24
C LEU A 85 -9.74 -21.54 0.96
N ALA A 86 -9.24 -20.31 0.84
CA ALA A 86 -8.03 -19.89 1.54
C ALA A 86 -8.19 -19.95 3.06
N ASN A 87 -9.34 -19.51 3.60
CA ASN A 87 -9.64 -19.59 5.03
C ASN A 87 -9.71 -21.04 5.53
N GLU A 88 -10.32 -21.94 4.77
CA GLU A 88 -10.33 -23.37 5.09
C GLU A 88 -8.91 -23.96 5.10
N ASN A 89 -8.08 -23.57 4.14
CA ASN A 89 -6.69 -24.01 4.05
C ASN A 89 -5.85 -23.48 5.22
N ILE A 90 -6.04 -22.22 5.63
CA ILE A 90 -5.43 -21.66 6.84
C ILE A 90 -5.80 -22.51 8.05
N GLY A 91 -7.08 -22.89 8.20
CA GLY A 91 -7.52 -23.77 9.29
C GLY A 91 -6.81 -25.12 9.31
N LYS A 92 -6.58 -25.73 8.14
CA LYS A 92 -5.82 -26.99 8.02
C LYS A 92 -4.35 -26.80 8.39
N ILE A 93 -3.71 -25.75 7.87
CA ILE A 93 -2.31 -25.43 8.17
C ILE A 93 -2.12 -25.18 9.68
N LEU A 94 -3.03 -24.46 10.31
CA LEU A 94 -2.97 -24.21 11.75
C LEU A 94 -3.12 -25.51 12.56
N ALA A 95 -4.02 -26.41 12.17
CA ALA A 95 -4.17 -27.70 12.83
C ALA A 95 -2.89 -28.56 12.70
N GLU A 96 -2.27 -28.60 11.51
CA GLU A 96 -0.99 -29.29 11.30
C GLU A 96 0.13 -28.66 12.13
N LEU A 97 0.20 -27.32 12.21
CA LEU A 97 1.16 -26.62 13.04
C LEU A 97 1.00 -26.97 14.52
N ASP A 98 -0.24 -27.04 15.02
CA ASP A 98 -0.52 -27.39 16.41
C ASP A 98 -0.15 -28.84 16.72
N GLU A 99 -0.42 -29.78 15.80
CA GLU A 99 0.02 -31.18 15.93
C GLU A 99 1.55 -31.30 15.95
N LEU A 100 2.24 -30.59 15.06
CA LEU A 100 3.70 -30.57 15.01
C LEU A 100 4.31 -29.94 16.28
N LYS A 101 3.72 -28.85 16.80
CA LYS A 101 4.15 -28.23 18.05
C LYS A 101 3.97 -29.18 19.24
N ALA A 102 2.80 -29.82 19.35
CA ALA A 102 2.53 -30.80 20.41
C ALA A 102 3.49 -32.00 20.34
N GLY A 103 3.88 -32.44 19.14
CA GLY A 103 4.88 -33.49 18.95
C GLY A 103 6.33 -33.06 19.21
N THR A 104 6.63 -31.75 19.21
CA THR A 104 7.99 -31.21 19.39
C THR A 104 8.29 -30.86 20.85
N ASP A 105 7.26 -30.52 21.65
CA ASP A 105 7.36 -30.25 23.09
C ASP A 105 7.94 -31.45 23.89
N GLU A 106 7.82 -32.69 23.39
CA GLU A 106 8.43 -33.86 24.02
C GLU A 106 9.94 -34.00 23.75
N LYS A 107 10.53 -33.27 22.78
CA LYS A 107 11.94 -33.49 22.37
C LYS A 107 12.81 -32.25 22.13
N CYS A 108 12.29 -31.01 22.13
CA CYS A 108 13.12 -29.80 21.97
C CYS A 108 12.52 -28.58 22.68
N ASN A 109 12.98 -28.28 23.91
CA ASN A 109 12.58 -27.10 24.69
C ASN A 109 13.29 -25.79 24.29
N ASP A 110 13.92 -25.70 23.11
CA ASP A 110 14.86 -24.61 22.75
C ASP A 110 14.52 -23.85 21.45
N ILE A 111 13.37 -24.14 20.81
CA ILE A 111 12.98 -23.47 19.55
C ILE A 111 11.72 -22.65 19.77
N GLU A 112 11.91 -21.35 20.00
CA GLU A 112 10.84 -20.36 20.06
C GLU A 112 10.55 -19.86 18.62
N VAL A 113 9.45 -20.33 18.02
CA VAL A 113 9.01 -19.87 16.69
C VAL A 113 8.02 -18.73 16.87
N GLU A 114 8.51 -17.50 16.81
CA GLU A 114 7.67 -16.30 16.80
C GLU A 114 7.05 -16.11 15.41
N PHE A 115 5.74 -16.29 15.31
CA PHE A 115 4.99 -16.01 14.09
C PHE A 115 4.83 -14.50 13.96
N THR A 116 5.66 -13.88 13.13
CA THR A 116 5.43 -12.49 12.73
C THR A 116 4.29 -12.45 11.73
N GLU A 117 3.24 -11.72 12.08
CA GLU A 117 2.15 -11.37 11.17
C GLU A 117 2.74 -10.55 10.02
N VAL A 118 3.07 -11.19 8.90
CA VAL A 118 3.46 -10.48 7.68
C VAL A 118 2.22 -9.75 7.19
N SER A 119 2.15 -8.45 7.51
CA SER A 119 1.32 -7.52 6.75
C SER A 119 1.79 -7.64 5.31
N ALA A 120 0.96 -8.21 4.45
CA ALA A 120 1.22 -8.25 3.03
C ALA A 120 1.39 -6.81 2.56
N ASP A 121 2.64 -6.40 2.34
CA ASP A 121 2.98 -5.24 1.54
C ASP A 121 2.56 -5.64 0.12
N VAL A 122 1.28 -5.41 -0.16
CA VAL A 122 0.63 -5.72 -1.42
C VAL A 122 1.22 -4.79 -2.47
N SER A 123 2.38 -5.19 -2.98
CA SER A 123 2.85 -4.87 -4.32
C SER A 123 1.89 -5.55 -5.30
N ALA A 124 0.65 -5.05 -5.33
CA ALA A 124 -0.38 -5.52 -6.22
C ALA A 124 0.05 -5.18 -7.65
N GLU A 125 0.22 -6.21 -8.49
CA GLU A 125 0.09 -6.00 -9.93
C GLU A 125 -1.33 -5.49 -10.16
N GLU A 126 -1.43 -4.26 -10.65
CA GLU A 126 -2.66 -3.50 -10.78
C GLU A 126 -3.56 -4.15 -11.85
N ARG A 127 -4.44 -5.08 -11.42
CA ARG A 127 -5.60 -5.46 -12.23
C ARG A 127 -6.59 -4.31 -12.14
N THR A 128 -6.53 -3.43 -13.14
CA THR A 128 -7.54 -2.38 -13.32
C THR A 128 -8.84 -3.04 -13.76
N ALA A 129 -9.92 -2.79 -13.02
CA ALA A 129 -11.26 -3.22 -13.45
C ALA A 129 -11.58 -2.51 -14.76
N THR A 130 -11.78 -3.29 -15.82
CA THR A 130 -12.14 -2.79 -17.14
C THR A 130 -13.65 -2.78 -17.31
N GLU A 131 -14.18 -1.98 -18.23
CA GLU A 131 -15.63 -1.94 -18.51
C GLU A 131 -16.20 -3.30 -18.95
N GLU A 132 -15.35 -4.23 -19.40
CA GLU A 132 -15.73 -5.61 -19.73
C GLU A 132 -15.95 -6.48 -18.47
N ASP A 133 -15.40 -6.08 -17.32
CA ASP A 133 -15.59 -6.71 -16.01
C ASP A 133 -16.89 -6.25 -15.33
N PHE A 134 -17.74 -5.49 -16.02
CA PHE A 134 -19.07 -5.11 -15.55
C PHE A 134 -20.12 -5.59 -16.57
N VAL A 135 -20.87 -6.64 -16.21
CA VAL A 135 -22.03 -7.11 -16.98
C VAL A 135 -23.00 -5.94 -17.03
N LYS A 136 -23.34 -5.48 -18.24
CA LYS A 136 -24.54 -4.65 -18.44
C LYS A 136 -25.74 -5.50 -18.08
N GLU A 137 -26.17 -5.45 -16.82
CA GLU A 137 -27.51 -5.90 -16.47
C GLU A 137 -28.47 -5.02 -17.27
N GLY A 138 -29.14 -5.66 -18.24
CA GLY A 138 -30.20 -5.03 -19.00
C GLY A 138 -31.28 -4.62 -18.02
N SER A 139 -31.65 -3.34 -18.03
CA SER A 139 -32.81 -2.83 -17.33
C SER A 139 -34.06 -3.60 -17.78
N ASP A 140 -34.47 -4.57 -16.98
CA ASP A 140 -35.81 -5.11 -16.95
C ASP A 140 -36.75 -3.94 -16.64
N GLY A 141 -37.28 -3.36 -17.72
CA GLY A 141 -38.35 -2.38 -17.67
C GLY A 141 -39.57 -3.03 -17.02
N GLU A 142 -39.76 -2.78 -15.74
CA GLU A 142 -41.02 -3.05 -15.06
C GLU A 142 -42.07 -2.07 -15.59
N ASP A 143 -42.99 -2.63 -16.38
CA ASP A 143 -44.22 -2.00 -16.84
C ASP A 143 -44.99 -1.37 -15.66
N ILE A 144 -45.03 -0.04 -15.60
CA ILE A 144 -45.97 0.68 -14.74
C ILE A 144 -47.28 0.81 -15.52
N PRO A 145 -48.39 0.15 -15.13
CA PRO A 145 -49.66 0.33 -15.81
C PRO A 145 -50.17 1.76 -15.61
N GLU A 146 -50.43 2.41 -16.74
CA GLU A 146 -51.05 3.72 -16.87
C GLU A 146 -52.40 3.74 -16.14
N SER A 147 -52.51 4.59 -15.11
CA SER A 147 -53.80 5.02 -14.57
C SER A 147 -53.78 6.52 -14.30
N THR A 148 -54.19 7.29 -15.31
CA THR A 148 -54.60 8.69 -15.12
C THR A 148 -55.97 8.70 -14.44
N PRO A 149 -56.16 9.42 -13.31
CA PRO A 149 -57.49 9.75 -12.85
C PRO A 149 -58.02 10.96 -13.64
N GLU A 150 -59.29 10.86 -14.04
CA GLU A 150 -60.07 11.91 -14.69
C GLU A 150 -60.07 13.23 -13.89
N ALA A 151 -60.00 14.34 -14.63
CA ALA A 151 -60.45 15.67 -14.20
C ALA A 151 -61.10 16.39 -15.38
#